data_AF-A0A2L0EN21-F1
#
_entry.id   AF-A0A2L0EN21-F1
#
_cell.length_a   1.000
_cell.length_b   1.000
_cell.length_c   1.000
_cell.angle_alpha   90.00
_cell.angle_beta   90.00
_cell.angle_gamma   90.00
#
_symmetry.space_group_name_H-M   'P 1'
#
loop_
_entity.id
_entity.type
_entity.pdbx_description
1 polymer ?
#
loop_
_entity_poly.entity_id
_entity_poly.type
_entity_poly.pdbx_seq_one_letter_code
_entity_poly.pdbx_strand_id
1 'polypeptide(L)'
;MPLVRAPIAPTFDAFRDAARALLARGTPPEDVLWEDVSEGQGVLFGAALAAPAAPAAPAASEGAAPPERAAAGASRPRVPAAFMALASAVSCHRDGARFSLLYRALFRLTRGEPYLLELAADPDVAKLRAMEQAVRRDEHKMHAFVRFRRVADDGGGERYVAWYRPDHRIVRLAAPFFARRFPSMAWSILTPDESAHWDGAELRYGPGLPRDAAPREDELEELFRTYYRAIYNPARVNLRAMRAEMPAKHWSTLPELSVMSELVRDAASRVDAMQASRSGSGSAAAAYVPASRELPVLRAAAASCRACALCERATQTVFGEGPADAALMLVGEQPGDEEDLAGRPFIGPAGRVLDEALAGAGLSRGGLYVTNAVKHFKWEPRGERRLHAKPVGPEIQACRAWLQAEVEVVQPRVIVCLGATAARSFLGGRFSVTQSRGQVFKTPWAEAWMATYHPAALLRMPDEAARAAARAHFQEDLAKAAGLLAGARGA
;
A
#
# COMPACT_ATOMS: atom_id res chain seq x y z
N MET A 1 32.45 -25.99 21.60
CA MET A 1 33.14 -26.09 20.30
C MET A 1 33.77 -24.73 19.99
N PRO A 2 34.81 -24.61 19.14
CA PRO A 2 35.36 -23.29 18.83
C PRO A 2 34.35 -22.47 18.02
N LEU A 3 34.18 -21.19 18.39
CA LEU A 3 33.36 -20.21 17.66
C LEU A 3 33.82 -20.12 16.20
N VAL A 4 32.88 -20.28 15.27
CA VAL A 4 33.11 -20.14 13.83
C VAL A 4 32.86 -18.68 13.43
N ARG A 5 33.93 -17.97 13.06
CA ARG A 5 33.83 -16.64 12.48
C ARG A 5 33.40 -16.71 11.02
N ALA A 6 32.35 -15.97 10.67
CA ALA A 6 31.77 -15.91 9.35
C ALA A 6 31.86 -14.46 8.82
N PRO A 7 32.97 -14.08 8.15
CA PRO A 7 33.06 -12.79 7.47
C PRO A 7 32.06 -12.75 6.31
N ILE A 8 31.27 -11.67 6.24
CA ILE A 8 30.15 -11.58 5.30
C ILE A 8 30.01 -10.18 4.70
N ALA A 9 29.92 -10.13 3.37
CA ALA A 9 29.48 -8.92 2.68
C ALA A 9 28.00 -8.67 2.98
N PRO A 10 27.52 -7.43 3.10
CA PRO A 10 26.16 -7.13 3.52
C PRO A 10 25.12 -7.34 2.40
N THR A 11 25.13 -8.52 1.77
CA THR A 11 24.26 -8.91 0.66
C THR A 11 23.58 -10.24 0.95
N PHE A 12 22.42 -10.44 0.33
CA PHE A 12 21.66 -11.68 0.48
C PHE A 12 22.40 -12.90 -0.10
N ASP A 13 23.09 -12.76 -1.23
CA ASP A 13 23.83 -13.87 -1.85
C ASP A 13 24.99 -14.33 -0.96
N ALA A 14 25.74 -13.41 -0.36
CA ALA A 14 26.80 -13.74 0.59
C ALA A 14 26.26 -14.47 1.81
N PHE A 15 25.11 -14.02 2.35
CA PHE A 15 24.41 -14.73 3.43
C PHE A 15 23.99 -16.14 3.01
N ARG A 16 23.35 -16.29 1.84
CA ARG A 16 22.86 -17.57 1.35
C ARG A 16 23.99 -18.59 1.25
N ASP A 17 25.12 -18.20 0.70
CA ASP A 17 26.24 -19.11 0.45
C ASP A 17 26.95 -19.50 1.76
N ALA A 18 27.17 -18.52 2.66
CA ALA A 18 27.72 -18.78 4.00
C ALA A 18 26.78 -19.66 4.85
N ALA A 19 25.48 -19.36 4.86
CA ALA A 19 24.48 -20.10 5.61
C ALA A 19 24.35 -21.55 5.09
N ARG A 20 24.43 -21.76 3.77
CA ARG A 20 24.43 -23.12 3.19
C ARG A 20 25.62 -23.94 3.66
N ALA A 21 26.81 -23.34 3.72
CA ALA A 21 28.02 -24.03 4.20
C ALA A 21 27.93 -24.38 5.69
N LEU A 22 27.40 -23.47 6.51
CA LEU A 22 27.20 -23.69 7.95
C LEU A 22 26.14 -24.77 8.23
N LEU A 23 25.02 -24.73 7.51
CA LEU A 23 23.98 -25.77 7.61
C LEU A 23 24.51 -27.16 7.23
N ALA A 24 25.32 -27.26 6.17
CA ALA A 24 25.90 -28.53 5.73
C ALA A 24 26.83 -29.14 6.79
N ARG A 25 27.51 -28.30 7.58
CA ARG A 25 28.32 -28.73 8.73
C ARG A 25 27.51 -28.93 10.01
N GLY A 26 26.22 -28.61 10.00
CA GLY A 26 25.36 -28.68 11.18
C GLY A 26 25.78 -27.71 12.30
N THR A 27 26.44 -26.60 11.97
CA THR A 27 26.93 -25.64 12.97
C THR A 27 25.75 -24.95 13.68
N PRO A 28 25.60 -25.07 15.02
CA PRO A 28 24.55 -24.39 15.77
C PRO A 28 24.66 -22.87 15.67
N PRO A 29 23.54 -22.11 15.65
CA PRO A 29 23.57 -20.64 15.55
C PRO A 29 24.39 -19.93 16.64
N GLU A 30 24.44 -20.49 17.85
CA GLU A 30 25.21 -19.98 18.99
C GLU A 30 26.74 -20.05 18.79
N ASP A 31 27.19 -20.94 17.91
CA ASP A 31 28.61 -21.12 17.59
C ASP A 31 29.05 -20.24 16.41
N VAL A 32 28.17 -19.41 15.83
CA VAL A 32 28.47 -18.58 14.65
C VAL A 32 28.54 -17.11 15.01
N LEU A 33 29.70 -16.50 14.74
CA LEU A 33 29.90 -15.06 14.84
C LEU A 33 29.96 -14.44 13.44
N TRP A 34 28.95 -13.62 13.10
CA TRP A 34 28.90 -12.91 11.81
C TRP A 34 29.67 -11.59 11.89
N GLU A 35 30.63 -11.38 11.00
CA GLU A 35 31.49 -10.18 10.95
C GLU A 35 31.31 -9.47 9.61
N ASP A 36 30.83 -8.21 9.62
CA ASP A 36 30.62 -7.44 8.39
C ASP A 36 31.96 -6.93 7.86
N VAL A 37 32.38 -7.43 6.70
CA VAL A 37 33.67 -7.04 6.10
C VAL A 37 33.69 -5.59 5.60
N SER A 38 32.53 -4.91 5.53
CA SER A 38 32.45 -3.52 5.09
C SER A 38 32.73 -2.46 6.18
N GLU A 39 32.80 -2.86 7.47
CA GLU A 39 33.09 -1.96 8.60
C GLU A 39 34.58 -1.93 9.01
N GLY A 40 35.45 -2.68 8.29
CA GLY A 40 36.84 -2.95 8.68
C GLY A 40 37.91 -1.89 8.33
N GLN A 41 37.57 -0.69 7.88
CA GLN A 41 38.56 0.40 7.69
C GLN A 41 38.64 1.27 8.94
N GLY A 42 39.19 0.72 10.03
CA GLY A 42 39.26 1.46 11.30
C GLY A 42 39.95 0.77 12.46
N VAL A 43 41.01 -0.02 12.24
CA VAL A 43 41.96 -0.33 13.33
C VAL A 43 43.36 -0.49 12.76
N LEU A 44 44.18 0.51 13.09
CA LEU A 44 45.58 0.66 12.74
C LEU A 44 46.43 -0.16 13.72
N PHE A 45 46.49 -1.49 13.56
CA PHE A 45 47.60 -2.33 14.07
C PHE A 45 47.68 -3.60 13.21
N GLY A 46 48.77 -3.72 12.46
CA GLY A 46 49.02 -4.86 11.59
C GLY A 46 49.51 -6.08 12.35
N ALA A 47 48.98 -7.25 11.96
CA ALA A 47 49.75 -8.48 11.86
C ALA A 47 49.12 -9.34 10.76
N ALA A 48 49.94 -9.65 9.76
CA ALA A 48 49.57 -10.40 8.56
C ALA A 48 49.04 -11.79 8.92
N LEU A 49 47.86 -12.15 8.41
CA LEU A 49 47.48 -13.53 8.18
C LEU A 49 46.80 -13.62 6.81
N ALA A 50 47.48 -14.35 5.93
CA ALA A 50 47.12 -14.59 4.54
C ALA A 50 45.73 -15.24 4.40
N ALA A 51 45.03 -14.86 3.34
CA ALA A 51 43.81 -15.53 2.88
C ALA A 51 44.07 -17.03 2.66
N PRO A 52 43.18 -17.95 3.07
CA PRO A 52 43.28 -19.32 2.62
C PRO A 52 42.89 -19.37 1.13
N ALA A 53 43.86 -19.75 0.30
CA ALA A 53 43.66 -20.08 -1.09
C ALA A 53 42.62 -21.20 -1.24
N ALA A 54 41.81 -21.12 -2.30
CA ALA A 54 40.87 -22.16 -2.70
C ALA A 54 41.59 -23.51 -2.86
N PRO A 55 41.01 -24.65 -2.42
CA PRO A 55 41.61 -25.93 -2.70
C PRO A 55 41.43 -26.27 -4.17
N ALA A 56 42.55 -26.52 -4.85
CA ALA A 56 42.62 -27.16 -6.15
C ALA A 56 42.07 -28.60 -6.07
N ALA A 57 41.36 -29.04 -7.12
CA ALA A 57 40.88 -30.40 -7.25
C ALA A 57 42.05 -31.41 -7.31
N PRO A 58 42.01 -32.53 -6.58
CA PRO A 58 43.03 -33.56 -6.75
C PRO A 58 42.68 -34.50 -7.91
N ALA A 59 43.72 -34.80 -8.69
CA ALA A 59 43.76 -35.83 -9.71
C ALA A 59 43.70 -37.24 -9.07
N ALA A 60 43.26 -38.21 -9.88
CA ALA A 60 43.09 -39.60 -9.53
C ALA A 60 44.40 -40.30 -9.09
N SER A 61 44.32 -41.12 -8.04
CA SER A 61 45.17 -42.29 -7.89
C SER A 61 44.44 -43.41 -7.13
N GLU A 62 44.71 -44.63 -7.59
CA GLU A 62 44.05 -45.88 -7.27
C GLU A 62 44.37 -46.42 -5.86
N GLY A 63 43.42 -47.19 -5.31
CA GLY A 63 43.70 -48.31 -4.40
C GLY A 63 43.72 -48.04 -2.89
N ALA A 64 42.57 -48.15 -2.23
CA ALA A 64 42.40 -48.83 -0.92
C ALA A 64 40.92 -48.86 -0.50
N ALA A 65 40.43 -50.05 -0.12
CA ALA A 65 39.08 -50.31 0.37
C ALA A 65 38.89 -49.86 1.86
N PRO A 66 37.64 -49.71 2.35
CA PRO A 66 37.28 -48.72 3.38
C PRO A 66 37.10 -49.31 4.80
N PRO A 67 37.04 -48.48 5.87
CA PRO A 67 36.17 -48.78 6.99
C PRO A 67 34.78 -48.17 6.74
N GLU A 68 33.78 -49.04 6.73
CA GLU A 68 32.36 -48.69 6.81
C GLU A 68 32.07 -47.88 8.08
N ARG A 69 31.33 -46.77 7.94
CA ARG A 69 29.99 -46.58 8.55
C ARG A 69 29.43 -45.17 8.29
N ALA A 70 28.16 -45.17 7.88
CA ALA A 70 27.17 -44.09 7.86
C ALA A 70 27.24 -43.05 6.72
N ALA A 71 27.11 -43.50 5.48
CA ALA A 71 26.41 -42.73 4.45
C ALA A 71 24.89 -42.86 4.66
N ALA A 72 24.28 -41.87 5.30
CA ALA A 72 22.84 -41.63 5.22
C ALA A 72 22.63 -40.38 4.36
N GLY A 73 21.90 -40.53 3.26
CA GLY A 73 21.70 -39.48 2.26
C GLY A 73 21.18 -38.18 2.88
N ALA A 74 21.99 -37.13 2.84
CA ALA A 74 21.57 -35.79 3.21
C ALA A 74 20.62 -35.25 2.13
N SER A 75 19.31 -35.41 2.36
CA SER A 75 18.30 -34.69 1.59
C SER A 75 18.58 -33.19 1.74
N ARG A 76 18.67 -32.47 0.61
CA ARG A 76 18.86 -31.02 0.65
C ARG A 76 17.72 -30.42 1.47
N PRO A 77 17.99 -29.65 2.53
CA PRO A 77 16.94 -29.06 3.34
C PRO A 77 16.04 -28.20 2.46
N ARG A 78 14.73 -28.48 2.47
CA ARG A 78 13.74 -27.76 1.65
C ARG A 78 13.36 -26.47 2.37
N VAL A 79 13.93 -25.35 1.94
CA VAL A 79 13.66 -24.03 2.51
C VAL A 79 12.41 -23.41 1.84
N PRO A 80 11.42 -22.91 2.60
CA PRO A 80 10.23 -22.27 2.02
C PRO A 80 10.57 -21.02 1.19
N ALA A 81 9.86 -20.80 0.08
CA ALA A 81 10.02 -19.59 -0.75
C ALA A 81 9.75 -18.30 0.05
N ALA A 82 8.82 -18.35 1.01
CA ALA A 82 8.54 -17.25 1.93
C ALA A 82 9.76 -16.86 2.79
N PHE A 83 10.58 -17.82 3.20
CA PHE A 83 11.83 -17.53 3.90
C PHE A 83 12.83 -16.83 2.98
N MET A 84 12.96 -17.27 1.74
CA MET A 84 13.88 -16.65 0.77
C MET A 84 13.53 -15.18 0.51
N ALA A 85 12.23 -14.87 0.36
CA ALA A 85 11.76 -13.50 0.21
C ALA A 85 12.02 -12.64 1.46
N LEU A 86 11.74 -13.19 2.64
CA LEU A 86 12.01 -12.54 3.93
C LEU A 86 13.51 -12.26 4.10
N ALA A 87 14.36 -13.26 3.87
CA ALA A 87 15.81 -13.17 4.02
C ALA A 87 16.44 -12.17 3.05
N SER A 88 15.93 -12.12 1.81
CA SER A 88 16.35 -11.12 0.82
C SER A 88 16.07 -9.70 1.29
N ALA A 89 14.89 -9.43 1.87
CA ALA A 89 14.57 -8.11 2.42
C ALA A 89 15.38 -7.81 3.70
N VAL A 90 15.41 -8.73 4.67
CA VAL A 90 16.08 -8.50 5.97
C VAL A 90 17.59 -8.33 5.82
N SER A 91 18.22 -8.93 4.81
CA SER A 91 19.64 -8.75 4.53
C SER A 91 20.02 -7.30 4.24
N CYS A 92 19.07 -6.48 3.76
CA CYS A 92 19.25 -5.04 3.55
C CYS A 92 19.20 -4.22 4.86
N HIS A 93 18.68 -4.77 5.96
CA HIS A 93 18.57 -4.04 7.22
C HIS A 93 19.96 -3.70 7.78
N ARG A 94 20.09 -2.63 8.57
CA ARG A 94 21.42 -2.20 9.11
C ARG A 94 21.80 -2.87 10.43
N ASP A 95 20.84 -3.43 11.14
CA ASP A 95 21.08 -4.11 12.41
C ASP A 95 22.14 -5.22 12.27
N GLY A 96 23.13 -5.22 13.17
CA GLY A 96 24.25 -6.18 13.15
C GLY A 96 23.82 -7.62 13.40
N ALA A 97 22.72 -7.84 14.12
CA ALA A 97 22.22 -9.18 14.45
C ALA A 97 21.39 -9.83 13.32
N ARG A 98 21.14 -9.12 12.21
CA ARG A 98 20.26 -9.57 11.12
C ARG A 98 20.65 -10.96 10.58
N PHE A 99 21.94 -11.22 10.34
CA PHE A 99 22.41 -12.48 9.78
C PHE A 99 22.39 -13.60 10.82
N SER A 100 22.68 -13.30 12.09
CA SER A 100 22.51 -14.24 13.20
C SER A 100 21.06 -14.67 13.34
N LEU A 101 20.11 -13.72 13.28
CA LEU A 101 18.67 -14.00 13.34
C LEU A 101 18.19 -14.81 12.13
N LEU A 102 18.60 -14.43 10.92
CA LEU A 102 18.26 -15.17 9.70
C LEU A 102 18.81 -16.60 9.73
N TYR A 103 20.05 -16.79 10.18
CA TYR A 103 20.66 -18.11 10.28
C TYR A 103 19.97 -18.96 11.35
N ARG A 104 19.63 -18.39 12.51
CA ARG A 104 18.89 -19.10 13.56
C ARG A 104 17.52 -19.56 13.08
N ALA A 105 16.75 -18.69 12.42
CA ALA A 105 15.47 -19.05 11.85
C ALA A 105 15.61 -20.13 10.75
N LEU A 106 16.63 -20.02 9.90
CA LEU A 106 16.93 -21.01 8.88
C LEU A 106 17.28 -22.37 9.51
N PHE A 107 18.13 -22.39 10.52
CA PHE A 107 18.53 -23.62 11.22
C PHE A 107 17.31 -24.33 11.80
N ARG A 108 16.43 -23.61 12.50
CA ARG A 108 15.17 -24.13 13.06
C ARG A 108 14.23 -24.70 11.98
N LEU A 109 14.04 -23.96 10.88
CA LEU A 109 13.24 -24.41 9.73
C LEU A 109 13.74 -25.74 9.16
N THR A 110 15.06 -25.94 9.11
CA THR A 110 15.67 -27.15 8.56
C THR A 110 15.77 -28.32 9.54
N ARG A 111 15.50 -28.12 10.83
CA ARG A 111 15.73 -29.09 11.91
C ARG A 111 14.48 -29.50 12.70
N GLY A 112 13.29 -29.18 12.20
CA GLY A 112 12.03 -29.72 12.76
C GLY A 112 10.88 -28.73 12.87
N GLU A 113 11.10 -27.45 12.53
CA GLU A 113 10.06 -26.41 12.61
C GLU A 113 9.66 -25.87 11.22
N PRO A 114 9.07 -26.69 10.32
CA PRO A 114 8.80 -26.28 8.93
C PRO A 114 7.78 -25.13 8.81
N TYR A 115 6.90 -24.98 9.79
CA TYR A 115 5.86 -23.93 9.85
C TYR A 115 6.26 -22.74 10.73
N LEU A 116 7.55 -22.60 11.09
CA LEU A 116 8.01 -21.53 11.98
C LEU A 116 7.53 -20.14 11.53
N LEU A 117 7.57 -19.85 10.22
CA LEU A 117 7.17 -18.54 9.69
C LEU A 117 5.67 -18.22 9.81
N GLU A 118 4.83 -19.21 10.12
CA GLU A 118 3.38 -19.03 10.35
C GLU A 118 3.08 -18.64 11.81
N LEU A 119 4.03 -18.92 12.73
CA LEU A 119 3.91 -18.60 14.14
C LEU A 119 4.29 -17.14 14.39
N ALA A 120 3.33 -16.22 14.18
CA ALA A 120 3.56 -14.78 14.34
C ALA A 120 4.00 -14.37 15.76
N ALA A 121 3.69 -15.18 16.78
CA ALA A 121 4.09 -14.95 18.17
C ALA A 121 5.53 -15.40 18.48
N ASP A 122 6.20 -16.11 17.57
CA ASP A 122 7.60 -16.50 17.76
C ASP A 122 8.51 -15.26 17.80
N PRO A 123 9.39 -15.11 18.81
CA PRO A 123 10.22 -13.91 18.96
C PRO A 123 11.18 -13.64 17.80
N ASP A 124 11.71 -14.69 17.15
CA ASP A 124 12.61 -14.53 16.00
C ASP A 124 11.84 -14.10 14.77
N VAL A 125 10.69 -14.74 14.52
CA VAL A 125 9.79 -14.38 13.42
C VAL A 125 9.31 -12.94 13.57
N ALA A 126 8.86 -12.53 14.76
CA ALA A 126 8.41 -11.16 15.01
C ALA A 126 9.52 -10.12 14.73
N LYS A 127 10.76 -10.38 15.16
CA LYS A 127 11.91 -9.51 14.88
C LYS A 127 12.24 -9.45 13.39
N LEU A 128 12.28 -10.60 12.71
CA LEU A 128 12.54 -10.67 11.27
C LEU A 128 11.46 -9.92 10.46
N ARG A 129 10.18 -10.06 10.83
CA ARG A 129 9.07 -9.34 10.21
C ARG A 129 9.14 -7.84 10.45
N ALA A 130 9.55 -7.41 11.64
CA ALA A 130 9.76 -5.99 11.93
C ALA A 130 10.90 -5.39 11.08
N MET A 131 12.02 -6.10 10.93
CA MET A 131 13.13 -5.70 10.06
C MET A 131 12.69 -5.65 8.58
N GLU A 132 11.96 -6.67 8.11
CA GLU A 132 11.38 -6.70 6.76
C GLU A 132 10.50 -5.47 6.52
N GLN A 133 9.59 -5.17 7.45
CA GLN A 133 8.70 -4.03 7.32
C GLN A 133 9.46 -2.69 7.29
N ALA A 134 10.54 -2.55 8.08
CA ALA A 134 11.39 -1.37 8.08
C ALA A 134 12.09 -1.17 6.73
N VAL A 135 12.68 -2.24 6.17
CA VAL A 135 13.30 -2.24 4.85
C VAL A 135 12.30 -1.86 3.76
N ARG A 136 11.09 -2.46 3.78
CA ARG A 136 10.04 -2.16 2.80
C ARG A 136 9.53 -0.72 2.89
N ARG A 137 9.46 -0.15 4.10
CA ARG A 137 9.11 1.27 4.27
C ARG A 137 10.17 2.18 3.68
N ASP A 138 11.45 1.90 3.90
CA ASP A 138 12.55 2.68 3.31
C ASP A 138 12.59 2.56 1.79
N GLU A 139 12.39 1.35 1.25
CA GLU A 139 12.24 1.11 -0.20
C GLU A 139 11.11 1.97 -0.78
N HIS A 140 9.95 1.99 -0.11
CA HIS A 140 8.82 2.82 -0.53
C HIS A 140 9.13 4.32 -0.45
N LYS A 141 9.84 4.78 0.59
CA LYS A 141 10.31 6.17 0.71
C LYS A 141 11.23 6.52 -0.46
N MET A 142 12.19 5.67 -0.81
CA MET A 142 13.08 5.87 -1.94
C MET A 142 12.29 6.01 -3.26
N HIS A 143 11.35 5.10 -3.54
CA HIS A 143 10.48 5.19 -4.73
C HIS A 143 9.68 6.50 -4.78
N ALA A 144 9.23 7.00 -3.62
CA ALA A 144 8.40 8.20 -3.54
C ALA A 144 9.22 9.51 -3.62
N PHE A 145 10.45 9.52 -3.11
CA PHE A 145 11.21 10.76 -2.86
C PHE A 145 12.46 10.94 -3.72
N VAL A 146 12.96 9.91 -4.42
CA VAL A 146 14.06 10.09 -5.38
C VAL A 146 13.63 11.05 -6.49
N ARG A 147 14.47 12.05 -6.78
CA ARG A 147 14.25 13.05 -7.83
C ARG A 147 15.47 13.14 -8.72
N PHE A 148 15.25 12.92 -10.00
CA PHE A 148 16.29 12.99 -11.02
C PHE A 148 16.47 14.42 -11.51
N ARG A 149 17.72 14.83 -11.68
CA ARG A 149 18.14 16.11 -12.26
C ARG A 149 18.85 15.83 -13.58
N ARG A 150 18.51 16.60 -14.62
CA ARG A 150 19.19 16.49 -15.91
C ARG A 150 20.58 17.11 -15.82
N VAL A 151 21.57 16.40 -16.34
CA VAL A 151 22.97 16.79 -16.47
C VAL A 151 23.36 16.56 -17.93
N ALA A 152 23.94 17.59 -18.55
CA ALA A 152 24.52 17.44 -19.88
C ALA A 152 25.80 16.60 -19.75
N ASP A 153 25.90 15.52 -20.53
CA ASP A 153 27.11 14.72 -20.65
C ASP A 153 28.10 15.43 -21.59
N ASP A 154 29.41 15.29 -21.36
CA ASP A 154 30.47 15.95 -22.14
C ASP A 154 30.47 15.54 -23.63
N GLY A 155 29.74 14.46 -23.97
CA GLY A 155 29.49 13.98 -25.34
C GLY A 155 28.15 14.40 -25.96
N GLY A 156 27.39 15.31 -25.36
CA GLY A 156 26.10 15.79 -25.88
C GLY A 156 24.89 14.90 -25.55
N GLY A 157 25.04 13.91 -24.68
CA GLY A 157 23.95 13.07 -24.17
C GLY A 157 23.23 13.68 -22.96
N GLU A 158 21.96 13.34 -22.75
CA GLU A 158 21.23 13.71 -21.52
C GLU A 158 21.35 12.59 -20.46
N ARG A 159 21.98 12.87 -19.32
CA ARG A 159 22.05 11.96 -18.17
C ARG A 159 21.27 12.52 -16.99
N TYR A 160 20.66 11.65 -16.19
CA TYR A 160 19.79 12.03 -15.07
C TYR A 160 20.37 11.57 -13.73
N VAL A 161 20.72 12.48 -12.84
CA VAL A 161 21.37 12.15 -11.56
C VAL A 161 20.48 12.49 -10.38
N ALA A 162 20.38 11.59 -9.41
CA ALA A 162 19.69 11.78 -8.15
C ALA A 162 20.60 11.40 -6.98
N TRP A 163 20.49 12.08 -5.85
CA TRP A 163 21.12 11.65 -4.60
C TRP A 163 20.06 11.35 -3.54
N TYR A 164 20.21 10.24 -2.82
CA TYR A 164 19.29 9.81 -1.79
C TYR A 164 20.05 9.16 -0.62
N ARG A 165 19.59 9.39 0.61
CA ARG A 165 20.15 8.76 1.81
C ARG A 165 19.16 7.74 2.38
N PRO A 166 19.34 6.44 2.11
CA PRO A 166 18.45 5.42 2.66
C PRO A 166 18.79 5.10 4.13
N ASP A 167 17.76 4.72 4.88
CA ASP A 167 17.88 4.23 6.26
C ASP A 167 18.54 2.83 6.29
N HIS A 168 18.37 2.05 5.21
CA HIS A 168 18.85 0.68 5.04
C HIS A 168 19.63 0.49 3.72
N ARG A 169 20.26 -0.67 3.53
CA ARG A 169 21.04 -0.99 2.32
C ARG A 169 20.11 -1.45 1.17
N ILE A 170 19.24 -0.56 0.73
CA ILE A 170 18.11 -0.86 -0.18
C ILE A 170 18.38 -0.56 -1.66
N VAL A 171 19.55 -0.04 -2.02
CA VAL A 171 19.82 0.43 -3.40
C VAL A 171 19.58 -0.67 -4.42
N ARG A 172 20.13 -1.88 -4.22
CA ARG A 172 19.88 -3.05 -5.07
C ARG A 172 18.44 -3.55 -5.08
N LEU A 173 17.70 -3.31 -3.99
CA LEU A 173 16.29 -3.69 -3.90
C LEU A 173 15.41 -2.72 -4.69
N ALA A 174 15.68 -1.41 -4.59
CA ALA A 174 14.87 -0.34 -5.16
C ALA A 174 15.25 0.02 -6.61
N ALA A 175 16.52 -0.05 -7.00
CA ALA A 175 16.99 0.37 -8.33
C ALA A 175 16.25 -0.29 -9.52
N PRO A 176 15.88 -1.58 -9.48
CA PRO A 176 15.09 -2.20 -10.55
C PRO A 176 13.73 -1.55 -10.80
N PHE A 177 13.10 -0.93 -9.79
CA PHE A 177 11.86 -0.17 -9.97
C PHE A 177 12.05 1.01 -10.91
N PHE A 178 13.13 1.78 -10.71
CA PHE A 178 13.45 2.94 -11.53
C PHE A 178 13.81 2.54 -12.97
N ALA A 179 14.54 1.43 -13.16
CA ALA A 179 14.90 0.94 -14.49
C ALA A 179 13.66 0.58 -15.32
N ARG A 180 12.69 -0.10 -14.69
CA ARG A 180 11.40 -0.42 -15.34
C ARG A 180 10.53 0.81 -15.58
N ARG A 181 10.55 1.78 -14.66
CA ARG A 181 9.69 2.97 -14.72
C ARG A 181 10.20 4.03 -15.70
N PHE A 182 11.52 4.09 -15.89
CA PHE A 182 12.24 5.05 -16.72
C PHE A 182 13.23 4.34 -17.65
N PRO A 183 12.78 3.44 -18.53
CA PRO A 183 13.66 2.59 -19.32
C PRO A 183 14.49 3.38 -20.34
N SER A 184 13.94 4.47 -20.88
CA SER A 184 14.58 5.30 -21.90
C SER A 184 15.47 6.42 -21.37
N MET A 185 15.59 6.56 -20.04
CA MET A 185 16.38 7.63 -19.41
C MET A 185 17.69 7.05 -18.89
N ALA A 186 18.84 7.54 -19.34
CA ALA A 186 20.11 7.16 -18.69
C ALA A 186 20.21 7.85 -17.33
N TRP A 187 20.15 7.11 -16.23
CA TRP A 187 20.09 7.68 -14.89
C TRP A 187 21.07 7.10 -13.90
N SER A 188 21.37 7.85 -12.84
CA SER A 188 22.23 7.44 -11.73
C SER A 188 21.62 7.86 -10.40
N ILE A 189 21.50 6.91 -9.47
CA ILE A 189 21.10 7.17 -8.08
C ILE A 189 22.32 6.99 -7.20
N LEU A 190 22.74 8.08 -6.58
CA LEU A 190 23.89 8.14 -5.69
C LEU A 190 23.40 8.03 -4.24
N THR A 191 24.02 7.16 -3.45
CA THR A 191 23.80 7.09 -2.01
C THR A 191 25.14 7.01 -1.27
N PRO A 192 25.17 7.21 0.06
CA PRO A 192 26.42 7.17 0.82
C PRO A 192 27.18 5.84 0.75
N ASP A 193 26.49 4.71 0.60
CA ASP A 193 27.11 3.38 0.70
C ASP A 193 27.26 2.69 -0.66
N GLU A 194 26.34 2.94 -1.59
CA GLU A 194 26.31 2.31 -2.91
C GLU A 194 25.62 3.22 -3.93
N SER A 195 26.04 3.17 -5.20
CA SER A 195 25.37 3.84 -6.30
C SER A 195 24.73 2.84 -7.26
N ALA A 196 23.68 3.26 -7.96
CA ALA A 196 23.05 2.50 -9.04
C ALA A 196 23.01 3.34 -10.32
N HIS A 197 23.36 2.73 -11.44
CA HIS A 197 23.48 3.38 -12.75
C HIS A 197 22.72 2.58 -13.80
N TRP A 198 21.86 3.24 -14.56
CA TRP A 198 21.11 2.65 -15.66
C TRP A 198 21.45 3.40 -16.94
N ASP A 199 21.88 2.67 -17.97
CA ASP A 199 22.30 3.24 -19.26
C ASP A 199 21.23 3.10 -20.37
N GLY A 200 20.05 2.58 -20.02
CA GLY A 200 18.99 2.25 -20.98
C GLY A 200 18.91 0.77 -21.34
N ALA A 201 19.92 -0.03 -20.98
CA ALA A 201 19.97 -1.46 -21.25
C ALA A 201 20.35 -2.29 -20.01
N GLU A 202 21.31 -1.83 -19.22
CA GLU A 202 21.87 -2.56 -18.08
C GLU A 202 21.86 -1.73 -16.79
N LEU A 203 21.59 -2.40 -15.67
CA LEU A 203 21.68 -1.81 -14.33
C LEU A 203 23.00 -2.21 -13.68
N ARG A 204 23.86 -1.22 -13.44
CA ARG A 204 25.18 -1.38 -12.82
C ARG A 204 25.21 -0.76 -11.43
N TYR A 205 26.07 -1.28 -10.56
CA TYR A 205 26.22 -0.80 -9.19
C TYR A 205 27.67 -0.37 -8.94
N GLY A 206 27.84 0.73 -8.21
CA GLY A 206 29.15 1.31 -7.89
C GLY A 206 29.28 1.66 -6.41
N PRO A 207 30.46 2.16 -6.00
CA PRO A 207 30.68 2.59 -4.62
C PRO A 207 29.78 3.78 -4.26
N GLY A 208 29.50 3.91 -2.96
CA GLY A 208 28.77 5.05 -2.43
C GLY A 208 29.48 6.38 -2.72
N LEU A 209 28.69 7.42 -2.97
CA LEU A 209 29.17 8.75 -3.32
C LEU A 209 28.59 9.81 -2.37
N PRO A 210 29.43 10.77 -1.92
CA PRO A 210 28.99 11.87 -1.08
C PRO A 210 28.00 12.80 -1.83
N ARG A 211 27.25 13.61 -1.08
CA ARG A 211 26.16 14.45 -1.64
C ARG A 211 26.64 15.45 -2.69
N ASP A 212 27.86 15.96 -2.53
CA ASP A 212 28.52 16.90 -3.42
C ASP A 212 28.85 16.31 -4.81
N ALA A 213 28.83 14.99 -4.96
CA ALA A 213 28.93 14.33 -6.26
C ALA A 213 27.66 14.49 -7.13
N ALA A 214 26.57 15.04 -6.59
CA ALA A 214 25.37 15.40 -7.36
C ALA A 214 25.28 16.92 -7.63
N PRO A 215 24.79 17.35 -8.80
CA PRO A 215 24.68 18.78 -9.15
C PRO A 215 23.91 19.61 -8.13
N ARG A 216 24.42 20.80 -7.80
CA ARG A 216 23.77 21.79 -6.90
C ARG A 216 22.57 22.45 -7.58
N GLU A 217 21.63 22.95 -6.78
CA GLU A 217 20.35 23.53 -7.25
C GLU A 217 20.55 24.91 -7.89
N ASP A 218 19.94 25.13 -9.06
CA ASP A 218 19.28 26.38 -9.45
C ASP A 218 18.44 26.18 -10.75
N GLU A 219 17.47 27.08 -10.98
CA GLU A 219 16.54 27.27 -12.13
C GLU A 219 15.18 26.53 -12.18
N LEU A 220 14.91 25.48 -11.39
CA LEU A 220 13.59 24.80 -11.39
C LEU A 220 12.67 25.14 -10.21
N GLU A 221 13.05 26.10 -9.36
CA GLU A 221 12.29 26.46 -8.15
C GLU A 221 10.86 27.00 -8.45
N GLU A 222 10.64 27.70 -9.56
CA GLU A 222 9.37 28.39 -9.83
C GLU A 222 8.28 27.46 -10.40
N LEU A 223 8.68 26.51 -11.27
CA LEU A 223 7.81 25.43 -11.74
C LEU A 223 7.45 24.48 -10.59
N PHE A 224 8.41 24.25 -9.68
CA PHE A 224 8.25 23.38 -8.52
C PHE A 224 7.34 24.00 -7.45
N ARG A 225 7.44 25.30 -7.17
CA ARG A 225 6.51 26.03 -6.28
C ARG A 225 5.07 25.97 -6.77
N THR A 226 4.86 26.03 -8.09
CA THR A 226 3.55 25.94 -8.73
C THR A 226 2.96 24.53 -8.63
N TYR A 227 3.78 23.50 -8.89
CA TYR A 227 3.40 22.09 -8.76
C TYR A 227 3.12 21.69 -7.30
N TYR A 228 3.92 22.19 -6.34
CA TYR A 228 3.76 21.87 -4.93
C TYR A 228 2.59 22.61 -4.28
N ARG A 229 2.29 23.86 -4.66
CA ARG A 229 1.06 24.56 -4.24
C ARG A 229 -0.21 23.83 -4.69
N ALA A 230 -0.18 23.13 -5.82
CA ALA A 230 -1.32 22.38 -6.35
C ALA A 230 -1.56 21.02 -5.66
N ILE A 231 -0.55 20.47 -4.98
CA ILE A 231 -0.57 19.09 -4.44
C ILE A 231 -0.48 19.08 -2.89
N TYR A 232 0.00 20.16 -2.26
CA TYR A 232 0.14 20.25 -0.82
C TYR A 232 -1.22 20.39 -0.12
N ASN A 233 -1.57 19.37 0.68
CA ASN A 233 -2.78 19.36 1.50
C ASN A 233 -2.40 19.58 2.98
N PRO A 234 -2.66 20.77 3.56
CA PRO A 234 -2.31 21.08 4.95
C PRO A 234 -2.95 20.14 5.97
N ALA A 235 -4.09 19.52 5.63
CA ALA A 235 -4.81 18.59 6.51
C ALA A 235 -4.15 17.20 6.63
N ARG A 236 -3.09 16.91 5.85
CA ARG A 236 -2.27 15.69 5.96
C ARG A 236 -1.00 15.88 6.78
N VAL A 237 -0.69 17.11 7.20
CA VAL A 237 0.51 17.39 8.01
C VAL A 237 0.21 17.11 9.48
N ASN A 238 0.55 15.90 9.92
CA ASN A 238 0.69 15.66 11.35
C ASN A 238 2.09 16.14 11.76
N LEU A 239 2.19 17.41 12.20
CA LEU A 239 3.46 18.04 12.60
C LEU A 239 4.23 17.24 13.66
N ARG A 240 3.50 16.45 14.48
CA ARG A 240 4.07 15.55 15.48
C ARG A 240 4.68 14.30 14.83
N ALA A 241 3.99 13.70 13.85
CA ALA A 241 4.52 12.58 13.06
C ALA A 241 5.65 13.01 12.11
N MET A 242 5.59 14.22 11.56
CA MET A 242 6.64 14.77 10.70
C MET A 242 7.92 15.06 11.49
N ARG A 243 7.81 15.57 12.73
CA ARG A 243 8.94 15.71 13.66
C ARG A 243 9.46 14.37 14.18
N ALA A 244 8.60 13.35 14.31
CA ALA A 244 8.99 12.02 14.78
C ALA A 244 9.64 11.16 13.68
N GLU A 245 9.20 11.29 12.43
CA GLU A 245 9.69 10.51 11.28
C GLU A 245 10.84 11.17 10.51
N MET A 246 11.14 12.45 10.77
CA MET A 246 12.17 13.21 10.04
C MET A 246 13.15 13.90 10.99
N PRO A 247 14.32 13.29 11.25
CA PRO A 247 15.35 13.88 12.10
C PRO A 247 15.84 15.23 11.56
N ALA A 248 16.10 16.19 12.45
CA ALA A 248 16.48 17.59 12.12
C ALA A 248 17.65 17.70 11.12
N LYS A 249 18.50 16.68 11.01
CA LYS A 249 19.62 16.60 10.06
C LYS A 249 19.22 16.57 8.57
N HIS A 250 17.96 16.27 8.23
CA HIS A 250 17.46 16.26 6.84
C HIS A 250 16.82 17.58 6.41
N TRP A 251 16.83 18.59 7.28
CA TRP A 251 16.15 19.86 7.06
C TRP A 251 16.99 20.81 6.17
N SER A 252 18.32 20.69 6.21
CA SER A 252 19.23 21.46 5.36
C SER A 252 19.24 21.05 3.87
N THR A 253 18.43 20.05 3.51
CA THR A 253 18.30 19.47 2.16
C THR A 253 17.03 19.90 1.43
N LEU A 254 16.13 20.66 2.07
CA LEU A 254 14.78 20.95 1.56
C LEU A 254 14.59 22.45 1.33
N PRO A 255 14.55 22.93 0.07
CA PRO A 255 14.16 24.31 -0.28
C PRO A 255 12.78 24.69 0.28
N GLU A 256 11.90 23.71 0.49
CA GLU A 256 10.54 23.87 0.98
C GLU A 256 10.45 24.38 2.44
N LEU A 257 11.53 24.32 3.22
CA LEU A 257 11.53 24.79 4.61
C LEU A 257 11.50 26.32 4.75
N SER A 258 12.03 27.04 3.75
CA SER A 258 11.90 28.50 3.66
C SER A 258 10.43 28.90 3.56
N VAL A 259 9.67 28.20 2.71
CA VAL A 259 8.22 28.36 2.51
C VAL A 259 7.42 27.76 3.67
N MET A 260 7.89 26.71 4.36
CA MET A 260 7.22 26.18 5.55
C MET A 260 7.18 27.18 6.70
N SER A 261 8.21 28.00 6.89
CA SER A 261 8.18 28.99 7.97
C SER A 261 7.11 30.07 7.76
N GLU A 262 6.80 30.40 6.50
CA GLU A 262 5.68 31.26 6.10
C GLU A 262 4.35 30.51 6.07
N LEU A 263 4.30 29.29 5.52
CA LEU A 263 3.11 28.43 5.46
C LEU A 263 2.64 27.95 6.83
N VAL A 264 3.53 27.76 7.79
CA VAL A 264 3.23 27.40 9.19
C VAL A 264 2.79 28.62 9.98
N ARG A 265 3.34 29.80 9.68
CA ARG A 265 2.92 31.07 10.29
C ARG A 265 1.55 31.52 9.77
N ASP A 266 1.29 31.30 8.48
CA ASP A 266 -0.02 31.44 7.84
C ASP A 266 -0.94 30.24 8.09
N ALA A 267 -0.48 29.13 8.68
CA ALA A 267 -1.32 27.93 8.83
C ALA A 267 -2.51 28.17 9.75
N ALA A 268 -2.37 29.00 10.79
CA ALA A 268 -3.49 29.33 11.66
C ALA A 268 -4.50 30.24 10.93
N SER A 269 -4.03 31.32 10.30
CA SER A 269 -4.90 32.25 9.55
C SER A 269 -5.51 31.61 8.31
N ARG A 270 -4.82 30.67 7.65
CA ARG A 270 -5.34 29.86 6.54
C ARG A 270 -6.20 28.70 7.02
N VAL A 271 -6.05 28.16 8.23
CA VAL A 271 -7.02 27.20 8.79
C VAL A 271 -8.32 27.91 9.11
N ASP A 272 -8.27 29.13 9.64
CA ASP A 272 -9.46 29.95 9.88
C ASP A 272 -10.08 30.41 8.55
N ALA A 273 -9.27 30.83 7.57
CA ALA A 273 -9.76 31.15 6.22
C ALA A 273 -10.20 29.93 5.39
N MET A 274 -9.65 28.72 5.64
CA MET A 274 -10.01 27.46 4.97
C MET A 274 -11.17 26.74 5.67
N GLN A 275 -11.43 27.02 6.95
CA GLN A 275 -12.70 26.72 7.60
C GLN A 275 -13.80 27.67 7.08
N ALA A 276 -13.48 28.95 6.88
CA ALA A 276 -14.37 29.89 6.20
C ALA A 276 -14.59 29.53 4.72
N SER A 277 -13.58 29.00 4.00
CA SER A 277 -13.69 28.56 2.59
C SER A 277 -14.20 27.13 2.42
N ARG A 278 -14.29 26.32 3.48
CA ARG A 278 -14.90 24.97 3.46
C ARG A 278 -16.43 25.00 3.36
N SER A 279 -17.02 26.18 3.53
CA SER A 279 -18.37 26.48 3.08
C SER A 279 -18.47 26.65 1.55
N GLY A 280 -17.35 26.54 0.79
CA GLY A 280 -17.29 26.90 -0.63
C GLY A 280 -16.63 25.92 -1.62
N SER A 281 -16.05 24.77 -1.24
CA SER A 281 -15.52 23.80 -2.22
C SER A 281 -16.58 22.79 -2.67
N GLY A 282 -17.49 23.22 -3.54
CA GLY A 282 -18.55 22.38 -4.10
C GLY A 282 -18.00 21.17 -4.88
N SER A 283 -18.74 20.06 -4.86
CA SER A 283 -18.50 18.95 -5.79
C SER A 283 -18.70 19.44 -7.23
N ALA A 284 -17.93 18.95 -8.20
CA ALA A 284 -18.10 19.35 -9.60
C ALA A 284 -19.52 19.05 -10.14
N ALA A 285 -20.18 18.01 -9.61
CA ALA A 285 -21.57 17.73 -9.90
C ALA A 285 -22.55 18.80 -9.37
N ALA A 286 -22.16 19.65 -8.40
CA ALA A 286 -23.04 20.69 -7.85
C ALA A 286 -23.57 21.65 -8.93
N ALA A 287 -22.79 21.90 -9.99
CA ALA A 287 -23.24 22.71 -11.13
C ALA A 287 -24.36 22.05 -11.96
N TYR A 288 -24.52 20.72 -11.85
CA TYR A 288 -25.54 19.94 -12.53
C TYR A 288 -26.75 19.64 -11.63
N VAL A 289 -26.61 19.83 -10.32
CA VAL A 289 -27.68 19.55 -9.35
C VAL A 289 -28.68 20.71 -9.41
N PRO A 290 -29.94 20.47 -9.82
CA PRO A 290 -30.96 21.51 -9.88
C PRO A 290 -31.33 21.99 -8.47
N ALA A 291 -31.87 23.21 -8.39
CA ALA A 291 -32.36 23.77 -7.13
C ALA A 291 -33.58 22.99 -6.59
N SER A 292 -34.40 22.42 -7.47
CA SER A 292 -35.52 21.55 -7.07
C SER A 292 -34.99 20.26 -6.44
N ARG A 293 -35.53 19.95 -5.26
CA ARG A 293 -35.16 18.81 -4.43
C ARG A 293 -36.22 17.71 -4.53
N GLU A 294 -36.44 17.26 -5.76
CA GLU A 294 -37.37 16.17 -6.08
C GLU A 294 -36.63 15.06 -6.82
N LEU A 295 -36.82 13.80 -6.40
CA LEU A 295 -36.11 12.66 -6.99
C LEU A 295 -36.26 12.54 -8.52
N PRO A 296 -37.44 12.74 -9.13
CA PRO A 296 -37.57 12.69 -10.59
C PRO A 296 -36.74 13.78 -11.29
N VAL A 297 -36.71 14.99 -10.73
CA VAL A 297 -35.97 16.13 -11.28
C VAL A 297 -34.46 15.90 -11.15
N LEU A 298 -34.00 15.44 -9.97
CA LEU A 298 -32.61 15.08 -9.74
C LEU A 298 -32.15 13.95 -10.68
N ARG A 299 -32.99 12.91 -10.86
CA ARG A 299 -32.70 11.79 -11.78
C ARG A 299 -32.54 12.28 -13.21
N ALA A 300 -33.46 13.11 -13.70
CA ALA A 300 -33.41 13.65 -15.05
C ALA A 300 -32.16 14.51 -15.27
N ALA A 301 -31.80 15.36 -14.31
CA ALA A 301 -30.59 16.18 -14.39
C ALA A 301 -29.31 15.33 -14.36
N ALA A 302 -29.25 14.31 -13.50
CA ALA A 302 -28.10 13.43 -13.36
C ALA A 302 -27.74 12.69 -14.66
N ALA A 303 -28.72 12.36 -15.51
CA ALA A 303 -28.52 11.71 -16.81
C ALA A 303 -27.64 12.53 -17.78
N SER A 304 -27.56 13.85 -17.58
CA SER A 304 -26.74 14.76 -18.38
C SER A 304 -25.38 15.10 -17.74
N CYS A 305 -25.09 14.56 -16.56
CA CYS A 305 -23.92 14.93 -15.78
C CYS A 305 -22.60 14.60 -16.51
N ARG A 306 -21.75 15.62 -16.69
CA ARG A 306 -20.38 15.50 -17.24
C ARG A 306 -19.29 15.91 -16.24
N ALA A 307 -19.60 15.88 -14.95
CA ALA A 307 -18.70 16.34 -13.89
C ALA A 307 -17.39 15.52 -13.71
N CYS A 308 -17.27 14.35 -14.35
CA CYS A 308 -16.05 13.53 -14.34
C CYS A 308 -15.98 12.63 -15.58
N ALA A 309 -14.78 12.16 -15.94
CA ALA A 309 -14.54 11.35 -17.15
C ALA A 309 -15.28 10.00 -17.20
N LEU A 310 -15.87 9.54 -16.09
CA LEU A 310 -16.61 8.27 -16.06
C LEU A 310 -17.83 8.28 -16.99
N CYS A 311 -18.45 9.44 -17.23
CA CYS A 311 -19.58 9.57 -18.15
C CYS A 311 -19.20 9.32 -19.62
N GLU A 312 -17.92 9.34 -19.98
CA GLU A 312 -17.47 9.15 -21.37
C GLU A 312 -17.50 7.69 -21.81
N ARG A 313 -17.38 6.76 -20.84
CA ARG A 313 -17.31 5.31 -21.10
C ARG A 313 -18.48 4.51 -20.56
N ALA A 314 -19.17 5.02 -19.55
CA ALA A 314 -20.39 4.40 -19.05
C ALA A 314 -21.49 4.46 -20.12
N THR A 315 -22.37 3.46 -20.17
CA THR A 315 -23.52 3.47 -21.08
C THR A 315 -24.50 4.57 -20.67
N GLN A 316 -24.78 4.70 -19.37
CA GLN A 316 -25.67 5.73 -18.84
C GLN A 316 -25.42 6.00 -17.37
N THR A 317 -26.07 7.03 -16.83
CA THR A 317 -26.11 7.29 -15.40
C THR A 317 -27.04 6.29 -14.71
N VAL A 318 -26.58 5.67 -13.63
CA VAL A 318 -27.42 4.86 -12.74
C VAL A 318 -27.63 5.65 -11.45
N PHE A 319 -28.79 6.32 -11.39
CA PHE A 319 -29.22 7.08 -10.22
C PHE A 319 -29.81 6.15 -9.13
N GLY A 320 -30.05 6.68 -7.92
CA GLY A 320 -30.71 5.89 -6.87
C GLY A 320 -32.15 5.53 -7.20
N GLU A 321 -32.68 4.49 -6.58
CA GLU A 321 -34.06 4.00 -6.75
C GLU A 321 -34.69 3.72 -5.39
N GLY A 322 -35.97 4.08 -5.22
CA GLY A 322 -36.73 3.88 -3.98
C GLY A 322 -37.68 5.03 -3.69
N PRO A 323 -38.49 4.92 -2.63
CA PRO A 323 -39.42 5.97 -2.23
C PRO A 323 -38.68 7.17 -1.62
N ALA A 324 -39.24 8.37 -1.77
CA ALA A 324 -38.65 9.62 -1.28
C ALA A 324 -38.70 9.76 0.25
N ASP A 325 -39.49 8.95 0.93
CA ASP A 325 -39.64 8.92 2.39
C ASP A 325 -39.01 7.66 3.01
N ALA A 326 -38.09 7.00 2.29
CA ALA A 326 -37.43 5.80 2.76
C ALA A 326 -36.63 6.05 4.05
N ALA A 327 -37.06 5.43 5.15
CA ALA A 327 -36.38 5.57 6.44
C ALA A 327 -34.98 4.93 6.47
N LEU A 328 -34.69 4.01 5.53
CA LEU A 328 -33.40 3.35 5.37
C LEU A 328 -32.87 3.54 3.94
N MET A 329 -31.64 4.05 3.86
CA MET A 329 -30.90 4.23 2.62
C MET A 329 -29.67 3.30 2.57
N LEU A 330 -29.52 2.58 1.46
CA LEU A 330 -28.35 1.74 1.18
C LEU A 330 -27.47 2.42 0.14
N VAL A 331 -26.17 2.50 0.40
CA VAL A 331 -25.22 3.18 -0.49
C VAL A 331 -24.08 2.22 -0.87
N GLY A 332 -23.99 1.89 -2.16
CA GLY A 332 -22.89 1.11 -2.74
C GLY A 332 -21.73 1.95 -3.27
N GLU A 333 -20.79 1.28 -3.93
CA GLU A 333 -19.60 1.93 -4.51
C GLU A 333 -19.93 2.66 -5.82
N GLN A 334 -20.34 1.91 -6.84
CA GLN A 334 -20.67 2.37 -8.18
C GLN A 334 -21.55 1.32 -8.89
N PRO A 335 -22.15 1.63 -10.05
CA PRO A 335 -22.89 0.66 -10.84
C PRO A 335 -21.96 -0.42 -11.39
N GLY A 336 -22.47 -1.64 -11.58
CA GLY A 336 -21.79 -2.70 -12.30
C GLY A 336 -22.21 -2.77 -13.77
N ASP A 337 -21.82 -3.86 -14.41
CA ASP A 337 -22.05 -4.12 -15.84
C ASP A 337 -23.54 -4.19 -16.20
N GLU A 338 -24.32 -4.98 -15.45
CA GLU A 338 -25.76 -5.12 -15.66
C GLU A 338 -26.50 -3.84 -15.28
N GLU A 339 -26.10 -3.18 -14.19
CA GLU A 339 -26.69 -1.91 -13.75
C GLU A 339 -26.52 -0.79 -14.78
N ASP A 340 -25.32 -0.67 -15.38
CA ASP A 340 -25.00 0.32 -16.41
C ASP A 340 -25.86 0.16 -17.67
N LEU A 341 -26.23 -1.08 -18.04
CA LEU A 341 -27.12 -1.33 -19.18
C LEU A 341 -28.59 -1.08 -18.84
N ALA A 342 -29.02 -1.43 -17.64
CA ALA A 342 -30.41 -1.33 -17.24
C ALA A 342 -30.81 0.03 -16.64
N GLY A 343 -29.84 0.86 -16.23
CA GLY A 343 -30.10 2.14 -15.58
C GLY A 343 -30.58 2.03 -14.13
N ARG A 344 -30.45 0.86 -13.49
CA ARG A 344 -30.99 0.56 -12.15
C ARG A 344 -29.93 0.03 -11.20
N PRO A 345 -29.90 0.46 -9.92
CA PRO A 345 -28.86 0.04 -8.99
C PRO A 345 -29.09 -1.38 -8.45
N PHE A 346 -28.02 -2.14 -8.23
CA PHE A 346 -28.01 -3.47 -7.59
C PHE A 346 -28.98 -4.49 -8.22
N ILE A 347 -28.89 -4.71 -9.53
CA ILE A 347 -29.69 -5.75 -10.23
C ILE A 347 -28.85 -6.97 -10.63
N GLY A 348 -27.53 -6.85 -10.63
CA GLY A 348 -26.61 -7.92 -10.99
C GLY A 348 -26.38 -8.96 -9.89
N PRO A 349 -25.30 -9.77 -9.96
CA PRO A 349 -25.01 -10.82 -8.99
C PRO A 349 -24.90 -10.31 -7.55
N ALA A 350 -24.30 -9.12 -7.36
CA ALA A 350 -24.22 -8.48 -6.06
C ALA A 350 -25.60 -8.00 -5.56
N GLY A 351 -26.49 -7.61 -6.48
CA GLY A 351 -27.87 -7.25 -6.17
C GLY A 351 -28.68 -8.43 -5.66
N ARG A 352 -28.54 -9.60 -6.28
CA ARG A 352 -29.20 -10.84 -5.82
C ARG A 352 -28.80 -11.24 -4.40
N VAL A 353 -27.50 -11.16 -4.09
CA VAL A 353 -27.00 -11.39 -2.72
C VAL A 353 -27.55 -10.36 -1.74
N LEU A 354 -27.70 -9.10 -2.16
CA LEU A 354 -28.33 -8.07 -1.34
C LEU A 354 -29.81 -8.40 -1.09
N ASP A 355 -30.56 -8.81 -2.11
CA ASP A 355 -31.98 -9.14 -2.01
C ASP A 355 -32.24 -10.32 -1.05
N GLU A 356 -31.44 -11.39 -1.17
CA GLU A 356 -31.47 -12.52 -0.24
C GLU A 356 -31.24 -12.06 1.21
N ALA A 357 -30.26 -11.19 1.42
CA ALA A 357 -29.90 -10.75 2.75
C ALA A 357 -30.93 -9.77 3.34
N LEU A 358 -31.52 -8.91 2.52
CA LEU A 358 -32.64 -8.04 2.91
C LEU A 358 -33.86 -8.85 3.34
N ALA A 359 -34.23 -9.87 2.55
CA ALA A 359 -35.32 -10.77 2.88
C ALA A 359 -35.08 -11.48 4.22
N GLY A 360 -33.87 -12.00 4.45
CA GLY A 360 -33.51 -12.62 5.73
C GLY A 360 -33.51 -11.65 6.91
N ALA A 361 -33.41 -10.34 6.68
CA ALA A 361 -33.44 -9.30 7.70
C ALA A 361 -34.85 -8.72 7.91
N GLY A 362 -35.86 -9.24 7.19
CA GLY A 362 -37.24 -8.72 7.23
C GLY A 362 -37.38 -7.35 6.57
N LEU A 363 -36.45 -6.94 5.71
CA LEU A 363 -36.47 -5.68 5.00
C LEU A 363 -37.03 -5.87 3.59
N SER A 364 -38.10 -5.13 3.26
CA SER A 364 -38.63 -5.10 1.89
C SER A 364 -37.85 -4.08 1.06
N ARG A 365 -37.24 -4.52 -0.05
CA ARG A 365 -36.48 -3.65 -0.97
C ARG A 365 -37.30 -2.47 -1.49
N GLY A 366 -38.60 -2.65 -1.70
CA GLY A 366 -39.49 -1.58 -2.17
C GLY A 366 -39.69 -0.45 -1.15
N GLY A 367 -39.38 -0.68 0.14
CA GLY A 367 -39.42 0.34 1.18
C GLY A 367 -38.08 1.03 1.46
N LEU A 368 -37.04 0.74 0.67
CA LEU A 368 -35.68 1.26 0.86
C LEU A 368 -35.30 2.19 -0.28
N TYR A 369 -34.42 3.14 0.00
CA TYR A 369 -33.73 3.90 -1.05
C TYR A 369 -32.34 3.31 -1.29
N VAL A 370 -32.08 2.83 -2.50
CA VAL A 370 -30.82 2.17 -2.86
C VAL A 370 -30.08 2.99 -3.90
N THR A 371 -28.82 3.32 -3.64
CA THR A 371 -28.01 4.11 -4.55
C THR A 371 -26.52 3.76 -4.46
N ASN A 372 -25.66 4.46 -5.20
CA ASN A 372 -24.21 4.33 -5.18
C ASN A 372 -23.50 5.66 -4.92
N ALA A 373 -22.30 5.65 -4.36
CA ALA A 373 -21.49 6.85 -4.17
C ALA A 373 -21.10 7.53 -5.50
N VAL A 374 -20.88 6.73 -6.55
CA VAL A 374 -20.63 7.19 -7.93
C VAL A 374 -21.75 6.70 -8.83
N LYS A 375 -22.21 7.54 -9.78
CA LYS A 375 -23.38 7.24 -10.64
C LYS A 375 -23.06 6.68 -12.03
N HIS A 376 -21.80 6.57 -12.40
CA HIS A 376 -21.36 6.04 -13.69
C HIS A 376 -20.46 4.82 -13.48
N PHE A 377 -20.60 3.80 -14.32
CA PHE A 377 -19.80 2.59 -14.23
C PHE A 377 -18.36 2.82 -14.72
N LYS A 378 -17.40 2.62 -13.83
CA LYS A 378 -15.98 2.60 -14.19
C LYS A 378 -15.52 1.17 -14.51
N TRP A 379 -14.96 1.00 -15.70
CA TRP A 379 -14.49 -0.30 -16.16
C TRP A 379 -13.31 -0.20 -17.13
N GLU A 380 -12.60 -1.32 -17.27
CA GLU A 380 -11.50 -1.52 -18.21
C GLU A 380 -11.84 -2.65 -19.19
N PRO A 381 -11.55 -2.49 -20.49
CA PRO A 381 -11.81 -3.53 -21.47
C PRO A 381 -10.86 -4.72 -21.27
N ARG A 382 -11.41 -5.93 -21.24
CA ARG A 382 -10.63 -7.17 -21.27
C ARG A 382 -11.26 -8.14 -22.27
N GLY A 383 -10.81 -8.06 -23.52
CA GLY A 383 -11.50 -8.68 -24.65
C GLY A 383 -12.89 -8.05 -24.82
N GLU A 384 -13.91 -8.89 -24.97
CA GLU A 384 -15.32 -8.44 -25.08
C GLU A 384 -15.96 -8.09 -23.72
N ARG A 385 -15.24 -8.30 -22.60
CA ARG A 385 -15.79 -8.11 -21.26
C ARG A 385 -15.45 -6.74 -20.68
N ARG A 386 -16.44 -6.12 -20.01
CA ARG A 386 -16.26 -4.89 -19.21
C ARG A 386 -15.86 -5.25 -17.78
N LEU A 387 -14.58 -5.10 -17.44
CA LEU A 387 -14.08 -5.45 -16.10
C LEU A 387 -14.18 -4.25 -15.16
N HIS A 388 -14.94 -4.40 -14.08
CA HIS A 388 -15.11 -3.36 -13.06
C HIS A 388 -13.77 -2.86 -12.48
N ALA A 389 -13.56 -1.53 -12.48
CA ALA A 389 -12.42 -0.86 -11.85
C ALA A 389 -12.90 0.12 -10.77
N LYS A 390 -12.20 0.19 -9.63
CA LYS A 390 -12.67 1.00 -8.49
C LYS A 390 -12.59 2.51 -8.77
N PRO A 391 -13.58 3.31 -8.33
CA PRO A 391 -13.48 4.75 -8.46
C PRO A 391 -12.42 5.32 -7.51
N VAL A 392 -11.71 6.35 -7.97
CA VAL A 392 -10.66 7.05 -7.23
C VAL A 392 -11.21 8.25 -6.47
N GLY A 393 -10.44 8.79 -5.52
CA GLY A 393 -10.85 9.92 -4.67
C GLY A 393 -11.45 11.11 -5.44
N PRO A 394 -10.83 11.60 -6.53
CA PRO A 394 -11.39 12.67 -7.34
C PRO A 394 -12.74 12.34 -7.97
N GLU A 395 -12.97 11.12 -8.44
CA GLU A 395 -14.24 10.69 -9.04
C GLU A 395 -15.36 10.63 -7.99
N ILE A 396 -15.04 10.12 -6.79
CA ILE A 396 -15.97 10.09 -5.65
C ILE A 396 -16.33 11.52 -5.23
N GLN A 397 -15.34 12.41 -5.12
CA GLN A 397 -15.57 13.81 -4.76
C GLN A 397 -16.36 14.56 -5.83
N ALA A 398 -16.09 14.30 -7.11
CA ALA A 398 -16.82 14.89 -8.22
C ALA A 398 -18.31 14.52 -8.18
N CYS A 399 -18.64 13.27 -7.86
CA CYS A 399 -20.03 12.77 -7.81
C CYS A 399 -20.79 13.11 -6.51
N ARG A 400 -20.09 13.56 -5.47
CA ARG A 400 -20.63 13.74 -4.10
C ARG A 400 -21.89 14.60 -4.02
N ALA A 401 -22.05 15.64 -4.83
CA ALA A 401 -23.25 16.50 -4.79
C ALA A 401 -24.53 15.74 -5.14
N TRP A 402 -24.46 14.70 -5.97
CA TRP A 402 -25.62 13.85 -6.26
C TRP A 402 -26.03 13.03 -5.03
N LEU A 403 -25.06 12.41 -4.35
CA LEU A 403 -25.32 11.65 -3.13
C LEU A 403 -25.88 12.55 -2.03
N GLN A 404 -25.35 13.76 -1.89
CA GLN A 404 -25.86 14.75 -0.96
C GLN A 404 -27.30 15.15 -1.31
N ALA A 405 -27.59 15.43 -2.57
CA ALA A 405 -28.93 15.77 -3.03
C ALA A 405 -29.93 14.63 -2.77
N GLU A 406 -29.54 13.36 -2.97
CA GLU A 406 -30.39 12.21 -2.64
C GLU A 406 -30.66 12.14 -1.13
N VAL A 407 -29.65 12.32 -0.28
CA VAL A 407 -29.83 12.30 1.19
C VAL A 407 -30.68 13.47 1.66
N GLU A 408 -30.52 14.65 1.08
CA GLU A 408 -31.33 15.85 1.39
C GLU A 408 -32.81 15.64 1.07
N VAL A 409 -33.12 14.94 -0.02
CA VAL A 409 -34.50 14.63 -0.42
C VAL A 409 -35.07 13.47 0.38
N VAL A 410 -34.30 12.40 0.55
CA VAL A 410 -34.78 11.16 1.19
C VAL A 410 -34.87 11.31 2.72
N GLN A 411 -33.99 12.14 3.30
CA GLN A 411 -33.84 12.33 4.74
C GLN A 411 -33.86 11.01 5.54
N PRO A 412 -33.03 10.02 5.17
CA PRO A 412 -33.07 8.70 5.78
C PRO A 412 -32.65 8.78 7.25
N ARG A 413 -33.33 8.02 8.08
CA ARG A 413 -32.98 7.87 9.51
C ARG A 413 -31.78 6.97 9.70
N VAL A 414 -31.68 5.96 8.85
CA VAL A 414 -30.60 4.98 8.84
C VAL A 414 -29.91 4.99 7.47
N ILE A 415 -28.58 5.13 7.45
CA ILE A 415 -27.75 4.93 6.26
C ILE A 415 -26.83 3.73 6.47
N VAL A 416 -26.84 2.79 5.53
CA VAL A 416 -25.92 1.65 5.50
C VAL A 416 -25.01 1.75 4.28
N CYS A 417 -23.72 1.94 4.53
CA CYS A 417 -22.69 1.95 3.50
C CYS A 417 -22.21 0.53 3.20
N LEU A 418 -22.44 0.07 1.98
CA LEU A 418 -22.00 -1.22 1.46
C LEU A 418 -20.56 -1.08 0.95
N GLY A 419 -19.59 -1.32 1.83
CA GLY A 419 -18.16 -1.26 1.52
C GLY A 419 -17.49 0.11 1.75
N ALA A 420 -16.17 0.14 1.51
CA ALA A 420 -15.31 1.23 1.97
C ALA A 420 -15.48 2.51 1.15
N THR A 421 -15.75 2.38 -0.15
CA THR A 421 -15.91 3.53 -1.04
C THR A 421 -17.17 4.32 -0.70
N ALA A 422 -18.30 3.61 -0.47
CA ALA A 422 -19.52 4.20 0.04
C ALA A 422 -19.27 4.95 1.35
N ALA A 423 -18.61 4.31 2.31
CA ALA A 423 -18.35 4.92 3.61
C ALA A 423 -17.48 6.19 3.52
N ARG A 424 -16.45 6.15 2.67
CA ARG A 424 -15.54 7.29 2.43
C ARG A 424 -16.20 8.44 1.71
N SER A 425 -17.26 8.21 0.93
CA SER A 425 -18.02 9.28 0.28
C SER A 425 -18.70 10.23 1.28
N PHE A 426 -19.09 9.71 2.45
CA PHE A 426 -19.66 10.48 3.55
C PHE A 426 -18.59 11.09 4.46
N LEU A 427 -17.70 10.25 5.00
CA LEU A 427 -16.81 10.62 6.11
C LEU A 427 -15.40 11.04 5.66
N GLY A 428 -15.08 10.92 4.38
CA GLY A 428 -13.75 11.20 3.85
C GLY A 428 -12.70 10.12 4.15
N GLY A 429 -11.43 10.47 3.95
CA GLY A 429 -10.30 9.54 3.77
C GLY A 429 -9.79 8.76 5.00
N ARG A 430 -10.58 8.56 6.06
CA ARG A 430 -10.15 7.85 7.29
C ARG A 430 -11.00 6.66 7.72
N PHE A 431 -12.00 6.23 6.93
CA PHE A 431 -12.86 5.10 7.32
C PHE A 431 -12.28 3.73 6.92
N SER A 432 -12.20 2.80 7.89
CA SER A 432 -11.81 1.39 7.71
C SER A 432 -13.00 0.47 7.99
N VAL A 433 -13.52 -0.19 6.94
CA VAL A 433 -14.71 -1.05 7.07
C VAL A 433 -14.42 -2.27 7.95
N THR A 434 -13.27 -2.92 7.83
CA THR A 434 -12.97 -4.14 8.60
C THR A 434 -12.84 -3.89 10.11
N GLN A 435 -12.46 -2.67 10.51
CA GLN A 435 -12.34 -2.29 11.93
C GLN A 435 -13.64 -1.68 12.50
N SER A 436 -14.47 -1.09 11.65
CA SER A 436 -15.68 -0.34 12.05
C SER A 436 -16.98 -0.95 11.55
N ARG A 437 -16.95 -2.15 10.96
CA ARG A 437 -18.14 -2.88 10.49
C ARG A 437 -19.14 -3.04 11.62
N GLY A 438 -20.42 -2.84 11.33
CA GLY A 438 -21.51 -3.10 12.29
C GLY A 438 -21.57 -2.12 13.47
N GLN A 439 -20.63 -1.17 13.57
CA GLN A 439 -20.71 -0.07 14.52
C GLN A 439 -21.67 0.99 13.99
N VAL A 440 -22.46 1.56 14.91
CA VAL A 440 -23.46 2.58 14.61
C VAL A 440 -22.93 3.92 15.07
N PHE A 441 -22.94 4.89 14.17
CA PHE A 441 -22.48 6.24 14.41
C PHE A 441 -23.60 7.22 14.15
N LYS A 442 -23.72 8.26 14.99
CA LYS A 442 -24.55 9.42 14.67
C LYS A 442 -23.76 10.36 13.77
N THR A 443 -24.34 10.78 12.66
CA THR A 443 -23.67 11.67 11.70
C THR A 443 -24.62 12.79 11.24
N PRO A 444 -24.11 13.86 10.61
CA PRO A 444 -24.97 14.86 9.98
C PRO A 444 -25.86 14.32 8.85
N TRP A 445 -25.57 13.12 8.33
CA TRP A 445 -26.28 12.51 7.21
C TRP A 445 -27.49 11.67 7.65
N ALA A 446 -27.44 11.10 8.86
CA ALA A 446 -28.48 10.24 9.42
C ALA A 446 -28.25 10.03 10.93
N GLU A 447 -29.32 9.78 11.67
CA GLU A 447 -29.29 9.47 13.11
C GLU A 447 -28.49 8.21 13.40
N ALA A 448 -28.64 7.21 12.53
CA ALA A 448 -27.87 6.00 12.54
C ALA A 448 -27.15 5.84 11.20
N TRP A 449 -25.83 5.79 11.24
CA TRP A 449 -24.99 5.54 10.10
C TRP A 449 -24.10 4.35 10.41
N MET A 450 -23.99 3.40 9.49
CA MET A 450 -23.13 2.24 9.65
C MET A 450 -22.52 1.81 8.32
N ALA A 451 -21.49 0.98 8.39
CA ALA A 451 -20.88 0.37 7.22
C ALA A 451 -20.80 -1.15 7.40
N THR A 452 -20.92 -1.85 6.28
CA THR A 452 -20.80 -3.31 6.21
C THR A 452 -20.04 -3.76 4.97
N TYR A 453 -19.91 -5.06 4.76
CA TYR A 453 -19.34 -5.63 3.55
C TYR A 453 -20.14 -5.22 2.31
N HIS A 454 -19.43 -5.07 1.20
CA HIS A 454 -20.09 -4.96 -0.10
C HIS A 454 -20.55 -6.36 -0.55
N PRO A 455 -21.78 -6.57 -1.05
CA PRO A 455 -22.27 -7.89 -1.48
C PRO A 455 -21.35 -8.58 -2.50
N ALA A 456 -20.82 -7.83 -3.47
CA ALA A 456 -19.82 -8.33 -4.42
C ALA A 456 -18.53 -8.90 -3.77
N ALA A 457 -18.15 -8.45 -2.56
CA ALA A 457 -17.00 -8.99 -1.84
C ALA A 457 -17.29 -10.39 -1.29
N LEU A 458 -18.54 -10.68 -0.91
CA LEU A 458 -18.98 -12.01 -0.45
C LEU A 458 -18.79 -13.06 -1.55
N LEU A 459 -19.08 -12.69 -2.81
CA LEU A 459 -18.90 -13.55 -3.98
C LEU A 459 -17.42 -13.84 -4.31
N ARG A 460 -16.49 -13.00 -3.80
CA ARG A 460 -15.06 -13.08 -4.10
C ARG A 460 -14.23 -13.67 -2.95
N MET A 461 -14.88 -14.17 -1.90
CA MET A 461 -14.18 -14.83 -0.78
C MET A 461 -13.46 -16.10 -1.27
N PRO A 462 -12.24 -16.35 -0.77
CA PRO A 462 -11.34 -17.39 -1.31
C PRO A 462 -11.82 -18.81 -1.05
N ASP A 463 -12.53 -19.02 0.06
CA ASP A 463 -13.06 -20.32 0.49
C ASP A 463 -14.50 -20.21 1.00
N GLU A 464 -15.16 -21.36 1.13
CA GLU A 464 -16.58 -21.44 1.52
C GLU A 464 -16.82 -21.05 2.98
N ALA A 465 -15.88 -21.33 3.88
CA ALA A 465 -16.01 -20.99 5.29
C ALA A 465 -15.94 -19.46 5.50
N ALA A 466 -14.97 -18.79 4.85
CA ALA A 466 -14.84 -17.34 4.83
C ALA A 466 -16.06 -16.68 4.19
N ARG A 467 -16.59 -17.26 3.11
CA ARG A 467 -17.82 -16.81 2.44
C ARG A 467 -19.03 -16.91 3.37
N ALA A 468 -19.23 -18.05 4.03
CA ALA A 468 -20.33 -18.27 4.96
C ALA A 468 -20.25 -17.32 6.16
N ALA A 469 -19.07 -17.16 6.77
CA ALA A 469 -18.85 -16.23 7.88
C ALA A 469 -19.09 -14.77 7.47
N ALA A 470 -18.64 -14.36 6.28
CA ALA A 470 -18.87 -13.00 5.79
C ALA A 470 -20.35 -12.75 5.47
N ARG A 471 -21.06 -13.76 4.92
CA ARG A 471 -22.52 -13.69 4.71
C ARG A 471 -23.27 -13.58 6.02
N ALA A 472 -22.91 -14.35 7.04
CA ALA A 472 -23.50 -14.25 8.38
C ALA A 472 -23.32 -12.85 8.98
N HIS A 473 -22.10 -12.30 8.96
CA HIS A 473 -21.86 -10.93 9.43
C HIS A 473 -22.65 -9.88 8.63
N PHE A 474 -22.75 -10.03 7.31
CA PHE A 474 -23.54 -9.13 6.48
C PHE A 474 -25.03 -9.19 6.84
N GLN A 475 -25.55 -10.38 7.11
CA GLN A 475 -26.91 -10.61 7.57
C GLN A 475 -27.18 -9.96 8.93
N GLU A 476 -26.26 -10.14 9.89
CA GLU A 476 -26.32 -9.53 11.23
C GLU A 476 -26.35 -8.00 11.16
N ASP A 477 -25.50 -7.41 10.32
CA ASP A 477 -25.44 -5.97 10.14
C ASP A 477 -26.76 -5.40 9.55
N LEU A 478 -27.38 -6.09 8.58
CA LEU A 478 -28.67 -5.69 8.02
C LEU A 478 -29.82 -5.88 9.03
N ALA A 479 -29.82 -6.96 9.79
CA ALA A 479 -30.78 -7.18 10.87
C ALA A 479 -30.66 -6.08 11.96
N LYS A 480 -29.42 -5.67 12.27
CA LYS A 480 -29.18 -4.53 13.17
C LYS A 480 -29.75 -3.22 12.61
N ALA A 481 -29.54 -2.94 11.32
CA ALA A 481 -30.14 -1.78 10.66
C ALA A 481 -31.68 -1.82 10.73
N ALA A 482 -32.29 -2.99 10.52
CA ALA A 482 -33.73 -3.18 10.68
C ALA A 482 -34.20 -2.91 12.12
N GLY A 483 -33.45 -3.38 13.12
CA GLY A 483 -33.73 -3.10 14.53
C GLY A 483 -33.70 -1.61 14.88
N LEU A 484 -32.77 -0.84 14.28
CA LEU A 484 -32.69 0.62 14.47
C LEU A 484 -33.91 1.35 13.91
N LEU A 485 -34.49 0.85 12.81
CA LEU A 485 -35.74 1.40 12.27
C LEU A 485 -36.93 1.16 13.20
N ALA A 486 -36.99 -0.01 13.83
CA ALA A 486 -38.08 -0.41 14.72
C ALA A 486 -38.03 0.32 16.07
N GLY A 487 -36.85 0.38 16.71
CA GLY A 487 -36.67 1.02 18.02
C GLY A 487 -36.98 2.51 18.03
N ALA A 488 -36.87 3.15 16.87
CA ALA A 488 -37.10 4.58 16.73
C ALA A 488 -38.55 4.93 16.32
N ARG A 489 -39.46 3.94 16.20
CA ARG A 489 -40.92 4.17 16.11
C ARG A 489 -41.60 4.18 17.50
N GLY A 490 -40.86 3.87 18.56
CA GLY A 490 -41.38 3.72 19.94
C GLY A 490 -40.89 4.79 20.93
N ALA A 491 -40.20 5.82 20.46
CA ALA A 491 -39.83 7.02 21.21
C ALA A 491 -40.43 8.24 20.49
#